data_AF-A0A133NXJ8-F1
#
_entry.id   AF-A0A133NXJ8-F1
#
_cell.length_a   1.000
_cell.length_b   1.000
_cell.length_c   1.000
_cell.angle_alpha   90.00
_cell.angle_beta   90.00
_cell.angle_gamma   90.00
#
_symmetry.space_group_name_H-M   'P 1'
#
loop_
_entity.id
_entity.type
_entity.pdbx_description
1 polymer ?
#
loop_
_entity_poly.entity_id
_entity_poly.type
_entity_poly.pdbx_seq_one_letter_code
_entity_poly.pdbx_strand_id
1 'polypeptide(L)'
;MKMFTENPKEDGYSIVEDYMSSLYNDDRKILIAELERLKDGKYSRESAAKYTGGMPIWVFVEGITFGTLLRFYRFCAKRWGSREMQKEHHLLCRVKSVRNACAHSNSILDGITGKSFDNVLLLEEVSKAIEAVGFNKRARRSNMCNAKMKEIVITAYMYKKFLYRNYQCDECVND
;
A
#
# COMPACT_ATOMS: atom_id res chain seq x y z
N MET A 1 10.38 1.01 -0.06
CA MET A 1 11.53 0.98 -0.99
C MET A 1 12.85 1.21 -0.28
N LYS A 2 13.00 2.28 0.53
CA LYS A 2 14.21 2.53 1.35
C LYS A 2 14.76 1.31 2.10
N MET A 3 13.91 0.54 2.78
CA MET A 3 14.34 -0.67 3.50
C MET A 3 15.01 -1.75 2.62
N PHE A 4 14.78 -1.76 1.31
CA PHE A 4 15.40 -2.71 0.38
C PHE A 4 16.63 -2.13 -0.31
N THR A 5 16.67 -0.82 -0.51
CA THR A 5 17.80 -0.13 -1.15
C THR A 5 18.88 0.30 -0.15
N GLU A 6 18.55 0.43 1.12
CA GLU A 6 19.42 0.96 2.19
C GLU A 6 19.80 -0.11 3.23
N ASN A 7 19.28 -1.35 3.13
CA ASN A 7 19.67 -2.45 4.00
C ASN A 7 20.79 -3.27 3.34
N PRO A 8 22.06 -3.16 3.78
CA PRO A 8 23.18 -3.86 3.16
C PRO A 8 23.13 -5.39 3.33
N LYS A 9 22.20 -5.92 4.12
CA LYS A 9 21.99 -7.37 4.31
C LYS A 9 20.97 -7.97 3.34
N GLU A 10 20.28 -7.15 2.53
CA GLU A 10 19.29 -7.62 1.57
C GLU A 10 19.88 -7.51 0.15
N ASP A 11 19.91 -8.63 -0.57
CA ASP A 11 20.42 -8.71 -1.96
C ASP A 11 19.38 -8.30 -3.00
N GLY A 12 18.12 -8.12 -2.58
CA GLY A 12 16.98 -7.82 -3.45
C GLY A 12 16.36 -9.03 -4.14
N TYR A 13 16.92 -10.23 -3.98
CA TYR A 13 16.44 -11.48 -4.59
C TYR A 13 15.87 -12.43 -3.54
N SER A 14 16.61 -12.67 -2.46
CA SER A 14 16.28 -13.62 -1.39
C SER A 14 14.89 -13.33 -0.79
N ILE A 15 14.51 -12.06 -0.64
CA ILE A 15 13.19 -11.69 -0.13
C ILE A 15 12.03 -12.13 -1.03
N VAL A 16 12.23 -12.10 -2.35
CA VAL A 16 11.22 -12.52 -3.33
C VAL A 16 11.11 -14.03 -3.32
N GLU A 17 12.24 -14.74 -3.28
CA GLU A 17 12.28 -16.20 -3.18
C GLU A 17 11.61 -16.72 -1.91
N ASP A 18 11.91 -16.09 -0.77
CA ASP A 18 11.31 -16.44 0.51
C ASP A 18 9.80 -16.14 0.53
N TYR A 19 9.38 -15.04 -0.11
CA TYR A 19 7.95 -14.76 -0.26
C TYR A 19 7.27 -15.85 -1.09
N MET A 20 7.80 -16.17 -2.27
CA MET A 20 7.23 -17.19 -3.15
C MET A 20 7.17 -18.57 -2.49
N SER A 21 8.19 -18.91 -1.68
CA SER A 21 8.25 -20.15 -0.92
C SER A 21 7.26 -20.20 0.25
N SER A 22 6.87 -19.04 0.78
CA SER A 22 5.89 -18.93 1.87
C SER A 22 4.42 -19.04 1.43
N LEU A 23 4.14 -18.99 0.12
CA LEU A 23 2.77 -18.99 -0.40
C LEU A 23 2.17 -20.40 -0.45
N TYR A 24 0.89 -20.49 -0.08
CA TYR A 24 0.08 -21.67 -0.35
C TYR A 24 -0.19 -21.83 -1.85
N ASN A 25 -0.54 -23.05 -2.26
CA ASN A 25 -0.68 -23.42 -3.67
C ASN A 25 -1.56 -22.47 -4.50
N ASP A 26 -2.70 -22.02 -3.97
CA ASP A 26 -3.61 -21.16 -4.73
C ASP A 26 -3.12 -19.70 -4.84
N ASP A 27 -2.58 -19.14 -3.75
CA ASP A 27 -1.95 -17.81 -3.78
C ASP A 27 -0.73 -17.80 -4.72
N ARG A 28 0.03 -18.89 -4.74
CA ARG A 28 1.17 -19.07 -5.64
C ARG A 28 0.73 -19.14 -7.10
N LYS A 29 -0.36 -19.84 -7.42
CA LYS A 29 -0.93 -19.86 -8.78
C LYS A 29 -1.35 -18.47 -9.24
N ILE A 30 -2.01 -17.71 -8.38
CA ILE A 30 -2.42 -16.32 -8.68
C ILE A 30 -1.19 -15.46 -8.96
N LEU A 31 -0.15 -15.55 -8.13
CA LEU A 31 1.09 -14.81 -8.34
C LEU A 31 1.76 -15.19 -9.66
N ILE A 32 1.89 -16.49 -9.96
CA ILE A 32 2.47 -16.96 -11.22
C ILE A 32 1.67 -16.41 -12.40
N ALA A 33 0.34 -16.46 -12.35
CA ALA A 33 -0.50 -15.91 -13.42
C ALA A 33 -0.33 -14.39 -13.59
N GLU A 34 -0.11 -13.63 -12.51
CA GLU A 34 0.24 -12.20 -12.61
C GLU A 34 1.60 -12.00 -13.30
N LEU A 35 2.62 -12.77 -12.91
CA LEU A 35 3.96 -12.65 -13.47
C LEU A 35 4.06 -13.12 -14.93
N GLU A 36 3.29 -14.15 -15.33
CA GLU A 36 3.25 -14.61 -16.73
C GLU A 36 2.72 -13.53 -17.68
N ARG A 37 1.77 -12.69 -17.23
CA ARG A 37 1.26 -11.58 -18.04
C ARG A 37 2.34 -10.56 -18.41
N LEU A 38 3.45 -10.52 -17.68
CA LEU A 38 4.56 -9.63 -18.00
C LEU A 38 5.27 -10.02 -19.28
N LYS A 39 5.30 -11.32 -19.61
CA LYS A 39 5.96 -11.84 -20.82
C LYS A 39 5.24 -11.36 -22.09
N ASP A 40 3.92 -11.19 -22.00
CA ASP A 40 3.12 -10.75 -23.13
C ASP A 40 2.97 -9.22 -23.20
N GLY A 41 3.24 -8.52 -22.10
CA GLY A 41 3.08 -7.08 -22.00
C GLY A 41 4.10 -6.28 -22.81
N LYS A 42 3.60 -5.31 -23.58
CA LYS A 42 4.41 -4.41 -24.43
C LYS A 42 5.55 -3.70 -23.67
N TYR A 43 5.34 -3.37 -22.40
CA TYR A 43 6.29 -2.61 -21.58
C TYR A 43 6.99 -3.45 -20.50
N SER A 44 6.76 -4.76 -20.47
CA SER A 44 7.25 -5.65 -19.41
C SER A 44 7.98 -6.89 -19.94
N ARG A 45 7.86 -7.18 -21.24
CA ARG A 45 8.43 -8.38 -21.87
C ARG A 45 9.94 -8.48 -21.72
N GLU A 46 10.68 -7.38 -21.93
CA GLU A 46 12.15 -7.39 -21.86
C GLU A 46 12.64 -7.70 -20.45
N SER A 47 12.05 -7.07 -19.43
CA SER A 47 12.34 -7.36 -18.03
C SER A 47 12.01 -8.83 -17.69
N ALA A 48 10.85 -9.32 -18.14
CA ALA A 48 10.46 -10.71 -17.92
C ALA A 48 11.43 -11.72 -18.58
N ALA A 49 11.94 -11.41 -19.77
CA ALA A 49 12.92 -12.24 -20.47
C ALA A 49 14.30 -12.24 -19.80
N LYS A 50 14.70 -11.11 -19.21
CA LYS A 50 16.02 -10.95 -18.55
C LYS A 50 16.13 -11.71 -17.23
N TYR A 51 15.03 -11.85 -16.49
CA TYR A 51 15.05 -12.37 -15.10
C TYR A 51 14.36 -13.73 -14.94
N THR A 52 14.61 -14.65 -15.88
CA THR A 52 14.04 -16.02 -15.88
C THR A 52 14.62 -16.92 -14.79
N GLY A 53 15.86 -16.66 -14.34
CA GLY A 53 16.56 -17.45 -13.32
C GLY A 53 16.40 -16.96 -11.88
N GLY A 54 15.64 -15.89 -11.64
CA GLY A 54 15.48 -15.27 -10.33
C GLY A 54 15.02 -13.82 -10.49
N MET A 55 13.92 -13.47 -9.83
CA MET A 55 13.29 -12.15 -9.99
C MET A 55 13.69 -11.21 -8.86
N PRO A 56 14.42 -10.13 -9.14
CA PRO A 56 14.73 -9.14 -8.12
C PRO A 56 13.48 -8.33 -7.77
N ILE A 57 13.49 -7.75 -6.57
CA ILE A 57 12.36 -7.01 -6.01
C ILE A 57 11.89 -5.86 -6.91
N TRP A 58 12.78 -5.12 -7.58
CA TRP A 58 12.38 -4.00 -8.45
C TRP A 58 11.58 -4.46 -9.67
N VAL A 59 11.92 -5.61 -10.25
CA VAL A 59 11.14 -6.22 -11.33
C VAL A 59 9.85 -6.84 -10.80
N PHE A 60 9.94 -7.48 -9.62
CA PHE A 60 8.79 -8.10 -8.97
C PHE A 60 7.68 -7.08 -8.67
N VAL A 61 8.02 -5.90 -8.12
CA VAL A 61 7.01 -4.88 -7.77
C VAL A 61 6.39 -4.22 -9.00
N GLU A 62 7.11 -4.12 -10.11
CA GLU A 62 6.56 -3.70 -11.40
C GLU A 62 5.62 -4.75 -11.98
N GLY A 63 5.88 -6.01 -11.64
CA GLY A 63 5.24 -7.17 -12.21
C GLY A 63 3.88 -7.55 -11.63
N ILE A 64 3.62 -7.12 -10.41
CA ILE A 64 2.49 -7.60 -9.60
C ILE A 64 1.38 -6.56 -9.49
N THR A 65 0.16 -7.01 -9.18
CA THR A 65 -0.93 -6.08 -8.89
C THR A 65 -0.71 -5.38 -7.55
N PHE A 66 -1.35 -4.21 -7.34
CA PHE A 66 -1.32 -3.54 -6.04
C PHE A 66 -1.83 -4.44 -4.90
N GLY A 67 -2.79 -5.34 -5.20
CA GLY A 67 -3.26 -6.32 -4.21
C GLY A 67 -2.18 -7.30 -3.77
N THR A 68 -1.42 -7.84 -4.73
CA THR A 68 -0.26 -8.69 -4.45
C THR A 68 0.86 -7.93 -3.75
N LEU A 69 1.11 -6.67 -4.13
CA LEU A 69 2.06 -5.81 -3.43
C LEU A 69 1.71 -5.68 -1.94
N LEU A 70 0.44 -5.51 -1.59
CA LEU A 70 0.04 -5.46 -0.18
C LEU A 70 0.26 -6.79 0.56
N ARG A 71 0.03 -7.93 -0.10
CA ARG A 71 0.33 -9.26 0.49
C ARG A 71 1.83 -9.42 0.73
N PHE A 72 2.64 -9.05 -0.25
CA PHE A 72 4.10 -9.04 -0.14
C PHE A 72 4.57 -8.09 0.97
N TYR A 73 4.00 -6.89 1.08
CA TYR A 73 4.28 -5.93 2.15
C TYR A 73 3.98 -6.52 3.54
N ARG A 74 2.86 -7.21 3.69
CA ARG A 74 2.50 -7.91 4.93
C ARG A 74 3.47 -9.03 5.26
N PHE A 75 3.93 -9.78 4.26
CA PHE A 75 4.96 -10.80 4.43
C PHE A 75 6.25 -10.17 4.98
N CYS A 76 6.74 -9.09 4.37
CA CYS A 76 7.92 -8.36 4.84
C CYS A 76 7.74 -7.84 6.28
N ALA A 77 6.57 -7.27 6.59
CA ALA A 77 6.23 -6.78 7.93
C ALA A 77 6.29 -7.89 9.00
N LYS A 78 5.91 -9.13 8.64
CA LYS A 78 6.03 -10.29 9.52
C LYS A 78 7.47 -10.77 9.63
N ARG A 79 8.17 -10.92 8.50
CA ARG A 79 9.57 -11.37 8.42
C ARG A 79 10.47 -10.52 9.31
N TRP A 80 10.30 -9.20 9.28
CA TRP A 80 11.11 -8.26 10.07
C TRP A 80 10.50 -7.91 11.43
N GLY A 81 9.37 -8.49 11.83
CA GLY A 81 8.72 -8.21 13.10
C GLY A 81 8.24 -6.75 13.27
N SER A 82 8.08 -6.00 12.19
CA SER A 82 7.78 -4.56 12.24
C SER A 82 6.30 -4.29 12.51
N ARG A 83 5.99 -3.89 13.75
CA ARG A 83 4.63 -3.46 14.14
C ARG A 83 4.15 -2.22 13.37
N GLU A 84 5.07 -1.32 13.02
CA GLU A 84 4.73 -0.14 12.20
C GLU A 84 4.26 -0.56 10.81
N MET A 85 5.02 -1.41 10.13
CA MET A 85 4.63 -1.90 8.80
C MET A 85 3.31 -2.69 8.83
N GLN A 86 3.03 -3.42 9.92
CA GLN A 86 1.75 -4.10 10.08
C GLN A 86 0.58 -3.10 10.17
N LYS A 87 0.73 -2.01 10.93
CA LYS A 87 -0.26 -0.92 10.98
C LYS A 87 -0.44 -0.26 9.61
N GLU A 88 0.66 0.04 8.94
CA GLU A 88 0.63 0.63 7.60
C GLU A 88 -0.04 -0.27 6.57
N HIS A 89 0.19 -1.58 6.64
CA HIS A 89 -0.52 -2.54 5.80
C HIS A 89 -2.05 -2.42 5.95
N HIS A 90 -2.54 -2.29 7.19
CA HIS A 90 -3.98 -2.09 7.43
C HIS A 90 -4.50 -0.80 6.79
N LEU A 91 -3.74 0.28 6.84
CA LEU A 91 -4.10 1.56 6.20
C LEU A 91 -4.05 1.45 4.67
N LEU A 92 -3.02 0.80 4.11
CA LEU A 92 -2.88 0.58 2.68
C LEU A 92 -4.02 -0.28 2.10
N CYS A 93 -4.56 -1.22 2.86
CA CYS A 93 -5.77 -1.96 2.46
C CYS A 93 -6.99 -1.04 2.25
N ARG A 94 -7.08 0.06 3.00
CA ARG A 94 -8.13 1.09 2.82
C ARG A 94 -7.85 1.95 1.59
N VAL A 95 -6.58 2.31 1.36
CA VAL A 95 -6.15 2.97 0.13
C VAL A 95 -6.52 2.14 -1.10
N LYS A 96 -6.31 0.81 -1.05
CA LYS A 96 -6.71 -0.10 -2.13
C LYS A 96 -8.20 -0.04 -2.42
N SER A 97 -9.05 0.00 -1.40
CA SER A 97 -10.52 0.12 -1.54
C SER A 97 -10.89 1.38 -2.34
N VAL A 98 -10.40 2.54 -1.91
CA VAL A 98 -10.65 3.82 -2.59
C VAL A 98 -10.10 3.83 -4.02
N ARG A 99 -8.84 3.37 -4.21
CA ARG A 99 -8.23 3.28 -5.55
C ARG A 99 -9.06 2.42 -6.50
N ASN A 100 -9.52 1.26 -6.03
CA ASN A 100 -10.32 0.35 -6.83
C ASN A 100 -11.67 0.96 -7.20
N ALA A 101 -12.35 1.64 -6.25
CA ALA A 101 -13.59 2.33 -6.55
C ALA A 101 -13.40 3.37 -7.67
N CYS A 102 -12.36 4.20 -7.59
CA CYS A 102 -12.05 5.17 -8.64
C CYS A 102 -11.71 4.50 -9.98
N ALA A 103 -10.90 3.43 -9.97
CA ALA A 103 -10.47 2.74 -11.19
C ALA A 103 -11.62 2.00 -11.91
N HIS A 104 -12.68 1.64 -11.19
CA HIS A 104 -13.88 1.00 -11.75
C HIS A 104 -15.02 2.00 -12.01
N SER A 105 -14.76 3.31 -11.97
CA SER A 105 -15.76 4.36 -12.14
C SER A 105 -16.93 4.30 -11.14
N ASN A 106 -16.70 3.70 -9.96
CA ASN A 106 -17.68 3.70 -8.88
C ASN A 106 -17.69 5.06 -8.17
N SER A 107 -18.88 5.52 -7.77
CA SER A 107 -19.01 6.76 -7.00
C SER A 107 -18.51 6.57 -5.57
N ILE A 108 -17.41 7.23 -5.22
CA ILE A 108 -16.85 7.24 -3.86
C ILE A 108 -17.72 8.02 -2.86
N LEU A 109 -18.59 8.90 -3.37
CA LEU A 109 -19.49 9.75 -2.57
C LEU A 109 -20.85 9.11 -2.35
N ASP A 110 -21.17 8.05 -3.08
CA ASP A 110 -22.43 7.35 -2.92
C ASP A 110 -22.65 6.92 -1.47
N GLY A 111 -23.81 7.26 -0.89
CA GLY A 111 -24.16 6.93 0.49
C GLY A 111 -23.23 7.49 1.58
N ILE A 112 -22.37 8.48 1.30
CA ILE A 112 -21.37 8.99 2.25
C ILE A 112 -21.98 9.69 3.47
N THR A 113 -23.20 10.23 3.33
CA THR A 113 -23.96 10.88 4.40
C THR A 113 -24.70 9.89 5.31
N GLY A 114 -24.83 8.63 4.87
CA GLY A 114 -25.45 7.57 5.66
C GLY A 114 -24.55 7.11 6.81
N LYS A 115 -25.15 6.58 7.88
CA LYS A 115 -24.39 5.83 8.88
C LYS A 115 -24.05 4.47 8.29
N SER A 116 -22.77 4.08 8.34
CA SER A 116 -22.32 2.75 7.95
C SER A 116 -22.15 1.89 9.20
N PHE A 117 -22.53 0.62 9.10
CA PHE A 117 -22.27 -0.40 10.13
C PHE A 117 -20.87 -1.03 9.99
N ASP A 118 -20.13 -0.68 8.93
CA ASP A 118 -18.80 -1.24 8.68
C ASP A 118 -17.77 -0.65 9.66
N ASN A 119 -17.14 -1.55 10.40
CA ASN A 119 -16.11 -1.22 11.38
C ASN A 119 -14.75 -0.98 10.71
N VAL A 120 -14.63 0.12 9.96
CA VAL A 120 -13.31 0.64 9.61
C VAL A 120 -12.69 1.24 10.88
N LEU A 121 -11.63 0.60 11.37
CA LEU A 121 -10.86 1.07 12.51
C LEU A 121 -9.99 2.25 12.08
N LEU A 122 -10.18 3.39 12.75
CA LEU A 122 -9.29 4.53 12.62
C LEU A 122 -8.14 4.32 13.61
N LEU A 123 -6.92 4.15 13.11
CA LEU A 123 -5.75 4.05 13.98
C LEU A 123 -5.53 5.37 14.72
N GLU A 124 -5.04 5.30 15.95
CA GLU A 124 -4.82 6.47 16.82
C GLU A 124 -3.93 7.52 16.16
N GLU A 125 -2.92 7.10 15.39
CA GLU A 125 -2.04 8.01 14.64
C GLU A 125 -2.80 8.84 13.59
N VAL A 126 -3.81 8.26 12.94
CA VAL A 126 -4.65 8.96 11.96
C VAL A 126 -5.57 9.94 12.69
N SER A 127 -6.16 9.51 13.81
CA SER A 127 -7.00 10.37 14.66
C SER A 127 -6.24 11.62 15.15
N LYS A 128 -5.00 11.43 15.62
CA LYS A 128 -4.11 12.52 16.04
C LYS A 128 -3.71 13.42 14.88
N ALA A 129 -3.44 12.86 13.71
CA ALA A 129 -3.11 13.66 12.52
C ALA A 129 -4.29 14.56 12.09
N ILE A 130 -5.52 14.06 12.19
CA ILE A 130 -6.73 14.85 11.90
C ILE A 130 -6.94 15.96 12.93
N GLU A 131 -6.68 15.67 14.21
CA GLU A 131 -6.73 16.67 15.28
C GLU A 131 -5.73 17.82 15.05
N ALA A 132 -4.51 17.48 14.64
CA ALA A 132 -3.47 18.47 14.33
C ALA A 132 -3.82 19.39 13.15
N VAL A 133 -4.78 19.00 12.29
CA VAL A 133 -5.30 19.82 11.18
C VAL A 133 -6.46 20.73 11.65
N GLY A 134 -6.87 20.66 12.92
CA GLY A 134 -7.89 21.55 13.51
C GLY A 134 -9.28 20.93 13.67
N PHE A 135 -9.44 19.63 13.35
CA PHE A 135 -10.73 18.95 13.55
C PHE A 135 -10.91 18.49 15.00
N ASN A 136 -11.81 19.14 15.72
CA ASN A 136 -12.16 18.77 17.09
C ASN A 136 -12.87 17.40 17.20
N LYS A 137 -12.94 16.85 18.41
CA LYS A 137 -13.52 15.53 18.70
C LYS A 137 -14.98 15.39 18.22
N ARG A 138 -15.77 16.45 18.25
CA ARG A 138 -17.18 16.44 17.82
C ARG A 138 -17.28 16.28 16.30
N ALA A 139 -16.55 17.11 15.55
CA ALA A 139 -16.48 17.06 14.09
C ALA A 139 -15.95 15.70 13.61
N ARG A 140 -14.92 15.16 14.29
CA ARG A 140 -14.40 13.81 14.02
C ARG A 140 -15.48 12.74 14.20
N ARG A 141 -16.23 12.78 15.30
CA ARG A 141 -17.30 11.83 15.58
C ARG A 141 -18.44 11.92 14.56
N SER A 142 -18.89 13.12 14.18
CA SER A 142 -20.01 13.28 13.25
C SER A 142 -19.62 12.91 11.82
N ASN A 143 -18.45 13.34 11.36
CA ASN A 143 -18.07 13.22 9.95
C ASN A 143 -17.50 11.83 9.64
N MET A 144 -16.84 11.18 10.59
CA MET A 144 -16.24 9.85 10.41
C MET A 144 -17.15 8.70 10.88
N CYS A 145 -18.47 8.90 10.92
CA CYS A 145 -19.42 7.81 11.14
C CYS A 145 -19.53 6.85 9.95
N ASN A 146 -19.15 7.29 8.75
CA ASN A 146 -19.24 6.49 7.53
C ASN A 146 -17.89 5.82 7.20
N ALA A 147 -17.91 4.55 6.83
CA ALA A 147 -16.72 3.80 6.45
C ALA A 147 -16.01 4.39 5.22
N LYS A 148 -16.75 4.82 4.19
CA LYS A 148 -16.17 5.46 2.99
C LYS A 148 -15.44 6.74 3.36
N MET A 149 -16.01 7.56 4.24
CA MET A 149 -15.34 8.77 4.74
C MET A 149 -14.04 8.43 5.48
N LYS A 150 -14.05 7.40 6.35
CA LYS A 150 -12.83 6.94 7.03
C LYS A 150 -11.77 6.49 6.04
N GLU A 151 -12.14 5.73 5.00
CA GLU A 151 -11.20 5.26 3.97
C GLU A 151 -10.61 6.42 3.14
N ILE A 152 -11.41 7.43 2.80
CA ILE A 152 -10.95 8.65 2.13
C ILE A 152 -9.95 9.41 3.01
N VAL A 153 -10.28 9.61 4.29
CA VAL A 153 -9.39 10.31 5.25
C VAL A 153 -8.09 9.53 5.47
N ILE A 154 -8.17 8.20 5.61
CA ILE A 154 -6.98 7.33 5.67
C ILE A 154 -6.15 7.47 4.40
N THR A 155 -6.78 7.54 3.23
CA THR A 155 -6.08 7.73 1.96
C THR A 155 -5.33 9.07 1.91
N ALA A 156 -5.97 10.16 2.33
CA ALA A 156 -5.32 11.47 2.44
C ALA A 156 -4.17 11.47 3.46
N TYR A 157 -4.35 10.82 4.61
CA TYR A 157 -3.30 10.65 5.60
C TYR A 157 -2.10 9.88 5.04
N MET A 158 -2.34 8.77 4.34
CA MET A 158 -1.27 7.94 3.75
C MET A 158 -0.55 8.68 2.62
N TYR A 159 -1.28 9.44 1.80
CA TYR A 159 -0.69 10.34 0.81
C TYR A 159 0.30 11.30 1.48
N LYS A 160 -0.12 11.98 2.56
CA LYS A 160 0.77 12.86 3.34
C LYS A 160 1.95 12.08 3.92
N LYS A 161 1.72 10.93 4.57
CA LYS A 161 2.79 10.13 5.21
C LYS A 161 3.87 9.68 4.23
N PHE A 162 3.49 9.26 3.01
CA PHE A 162 4.43 8.72 2.04
C PHE A 162 5.03 9.77 1.09
N LEU A 163 4.31 10.84 0.76
CA LEU A 163 4.79 11.84 -0.21
C LEU A 163 5.40 13.09 0.44
N TYR A 164 4.85 13.59 1.56
CA TYR A 164 5.44 14.74 2.25
C TYR A 164 6.77 14.42 2.95
N ARG A 165 7.06 13.14 3.20
CA ARG A 165 8.37 12.70 3.72
C ARG A 165 9.51 12.82 2.70
N ASN A 166 9.21 12.99 1.41
CA ASN A 166 10.20 13.03 0.32
C ASN A 166 10.29 14.39 -0.39
N TYR A 167 9.51 15.39 0.04
CA TYR A 167 9.52 16.75 -0.51
C TYR A 167 9.96 17.73 0.59
N GLN A 168 11.19 17.58 1.08
CA GLN A 168 11.94 18.76 1.51
C GLN A 168 12.62 19.27 0.25
N CYS A 169 12.02 20.27 -0.37
CA CYS A 169 12.72 21.04 -1.37
C CYS A 169 13.86 21.76 -0.65
N ASP A 170 15.11 21.38 -0.92
CA ASP A 170 16.30 22.02 -0.34
C ASP A 170 16.45 23.50 -0.78
N GLU A 171 15.57 24.01 -1.67
CA GLU A 171 15.59 25.39 -2.15
C GLU A 171 14.72 26.37 -1.34
N CYS A 172 14.03 25.92 -0.27
CA CYS A 172 13.20 26.82 0.56
C CYS A 172 13.86 27.25 1.89
N VAL A 173 15.17 27.01 2.06
CA VAL A 173 15.92 27.45 3.24
C VAL A 173 17.09 28.33 2.79
N ASN A 174 16.78 29.49 2.20
CA ASN A 174 17.68 30.63 2.10
C ASN A 174 16.82 31.88 1.84
N ASP A 175 16.18 32.37 2.90
CA ASP A 175 15.84 33.79 3.05
C ASP A 175 16.82 34.40 4.06
#